data_AF-A0A1U8MF86-F1
#
_entry.id   AF-A0A1U8MF86-F1
#
_cell.length_a   1.000
_cell.length_b   1.000
_cell.length_c   1.000
_cell.angle_alpha   90.00
_cell.angle_beta   90.00
_cell.angle_gamma   90.00
#
_symmetry.space_group_name_H-M   'P 1'
#
loop_
_entity.id
_entity.type
_entity.pdbx_description
1 polymer ?
#
loop_
_entity_poly.entity_id
_entity_poly.type
_entity_poly.pdbx_seq_one_letter_code
_entity_poly.pdbx_strand_id
1 'polypeptide(L)'
;MATSFYCSSAIHTQHQVNVSFGSKNPLQNVKNLIKSFGIPSKSCSPHVSLQQGNWVKLICGAVDCIDCAADPSVINAVNEGIETAREIVSIRRPWVMISVNDDEDLHFRKAEFDPEDCPSDCSRPCENVCPANAISFERENSTMEVPFGSYQKAKPKVRFKMQGGVITERCYGCGRCFPVCPYDKIREITYVRDAMATAELLKTNDVDAVEIHTSGRQTNLFKELWDDLANSVKYLRLVAVSLPDTGDATISTMNQMYGIMEPHLSCFNLWQLDGRPMSGDIGRGATRESIAFAVRVAASSERPPGFLQLAGGTNVHTVDGLKKRGLFRTHITCAEPNHLQSLIGGIAYGGYARKIVGRVLSSMGSENGVTGIECHAEHLLKALKEALHLVGSVKSYNHPDGMQR
;
A
#
# COMPACT_ATOMS: atom_id res chain seq x y z
N MET A 1 -21.71 -43.90 21.91
CA MET A 1 -21.67 -43.18 20.61
C MET A 1 -20.99 -41.84 20.87
N ALA A 2 -19.67 -41.68 20.99
CA ALA A 2 -18.55 -42.10 20.15
C ALA A 2 -18.65 -41.60 18.69
N THR A 3 -18.21 -40.36 18.48
CA THR A 3 -17.35 -39.98 17.34
C THR A 3 -16.55 -38.72 17.73
N SER A 4 -15.32 -38.93 18.20
CA SER A 4 -14.27 -37.93 18.17
C SER A 4 -13.78 -37.78 16.74
N PHE A 5 -13.66 -36.54 16.24
CA PHE A 5 -12.79 -36.25 15.10
C PHE A 5 -11.68 -35.32 15.58
N TYR A 6 -10.52 -35.92 15.84
CA TYR A 6 -9.23 -35.25 15.80
C TYR A 6 -8.96 -34.88 14.34
N CYS A 7 -8.71 -33.61 14.05
CA CYS A 7 -8.04 -33.20 12.81
C CYS A 7 -6.76 -32.46 13.19
N SER A 8 -5.69 -33.23 13.35
CA SER A 8 -4.33 -32.74 13.45
C SER A 8 -3.91 -32.24 12.07
N SER A 9 -4.06 -30.95 11.78
CA SER A 9 -3.31 -30.31 10.70
C SER A 9 -1.96 -29.88 11.24
N ALA A 10 -1.07 -30.85 11.44
CA ALA A 10 0.36 -30.59 11.51
C ALA A 10 0.76 -30.02 10.15
N ILE A 11 1.00 -28.72 10.09
CA ILE A 11 1.67 -28.11 8.93
C ILE A 11 3.11 -28.63 8.99
N HIS A 12 3.39 -29.67 8.21
CA HIS A 12 4.75 -30.11 7.94
C HIS A 12 5.53 -28.94 7.35
N THR A 13 6.50 -28.43 8.10
CA THR A 13 7.60 -27.62 7.59
C THR A 13 8.51 -28.51 6.73
N GLN A 14 8.24 -28.56 5.43
CA GLN A 14 9.12 -29.14 4.41
C GLN A 14 9.03 -28.21 3.18
N HIS A 15 10.08 -27.61 2.61
CA HIS A 15 11.51 -27.84 2.66
C HIS A 15 12.28 -26.53 2.89
N GLN A 16 13.25 -26.56 3.80
CA GLN A 16 14.37 -25.61 3.77
C GLN A 16 15.18 -25.90 2.51
N VAL A 17 15.27 -24.93 1.59
CA VAL A 17 16.38 -24.92 0.62
C VAL A 17 17.65 -24.81 1.45
N ASN A 18 18.43 -25.88 1.49
CA ASN A 18 19.70 -25.92 2.18
C ASN A 18 20.74 -25.17 1.33
N VAL A 19 20.68 -23.83 1.35
CA VAL A 19 21.78 -23.00 0.86
C VAL A 19 22.80 -22.95 1.98
N SER A 20 23.94 -23.63 1.79
CA SER A 20 25.10 -23.49 2.68
C SER A 20 25.57 -22.02 2.67
N PHE A 21 25.29 -21.29 3.76
CA PHE A 21 25.73 -19.91 3.94
C PHE A 21 27.20 -19.88 4.38
N GLY A 22 28.11 -19.93 3.40
CA GLY A 22 29.55 -19.85 3.64
C GLY A 22 30.12 -18.42 3.72
N SER A 23 29.30 -17.36 3.64
CA SER A 23 29.82 -15.99 3.55
C SER A 23 29.37 -15.11 4.72
N LYS A 24 30.33 -14.40 5.34
CA LYS A 24 30.13 -13.38 6.38
C LYS A 24 29.42 -12.11 5.88
N ASN A 25 28.87 -12.10 4.67
CA ASN A 25 28.28 -10.91 4.04
C ASN A 25 26.77 -11.10 3.75
N PRO A 26 25.90 -10.58 4.64
CA PRO A 26 24.43 -10.51 4.49
C PRO A 26 23.94 -10.12 3.08
N LEU A 27 24.58 -9.12 2.49
CA LEU A 27 24.20 -8.55 1.19
C LEU A 27 24.50 -9.50 0.03
N GLN A 28 25.57 -10.29 0.13
CA GLN A 28 25.94 -11.26 -0.90
C GLN A 28 24.92 -12.40 -0.98
N ASN A 29 24.33 -12.80 0.15
CA ASN A 29 23.28 -13.82 0.20
C ASN A 29 22.00 -13.35 -0.50
N VAL A 30 21.61 -12.09 -0.30
CA VAL A 30 20.47 -11.47 -1.00
C VAL A 30 20.73 -11.38 -2.50
N LYS A 31 21.93 -10.91 -2.90
CA LYS A 31 22.36 -10.87 -4.32
C LYS A 31 22.33 -12.26 -4.98
N ASN A 32 22.79 -13.29 -4.27
CA ASN A 32 22.79 -14.67 -4.77
C ASN A 32 21.35 -15.21 -4.92
N LEU A 33 20.45 -14.91 -3.98
CA LEU A 33 19.04 -15.30 -4.07
C LEU A 33 18.34 -14.62 -5.25
N ILE A 34 18.60 -13.33 -5.47
CA ILE A 34 18.00 -12.59 -6.58
C ILE A 34 18.46 -13.17 -7.93
N LYS A 35 19.73 -13.57 -8.02
CA LYS A 35 20.25 -14.32 -9.18
C LYS A 35 19.58 -15.69 -9.35
N SER A 36 19.30 -16.41 -8.26
CA SER A 36 18.69 -17.75 -8.33
C SER A 36 17.19 -17.74 -8.63
N PHE A 37 16.44 -16.73 -8.17
CA PHE A 37 15.02 -16.56 -8.48
C PHE A 37 14.77 -16.05 -9.90
N GLY A 38 15.83 -15.67 -10.62
CA GLY A 38 15.70 -15.17 -11.98
C GLY A 38 14.83 -13.93 -12.07
N ILE A 39 14.89 -13.03 -11.07
CA ILE A 39 14.27 -11.70 -11.20
C ILE A 39 14.93 -11.07 -12.44
N PRO A 40 14.20 -10.91 -13.56
CA PRO A 40 14.83 -10.40 -14.76
C PRO A 40 15.25 -8.97 -14.44
N SER A 41 16.55 -8.71 -14.37
CA SER A 41 17.11 -7.36 -14.18
C SER A 41 16.70 -6.40 -15.30
N LYS A 42 16.04 -6.93 -16.34
CA LYS A 42 15.53 -6.25 -17.54
C LYS A 42 14.05 -6.57 -17.79
N SER A 43 13.20 -6.60 -16.76
CA SER A 43 11.76 -6.63 -17.01
C SER A 43 11.33 -5.42 -17.85
N CYS A 44 10.23 -5.57 -18.59
CA CYS A 44 9.59 -4.52 -19.36
C CYS A 44 9.48 -3.21 -18.56
N SER A 45 9.61 -2.09 -19.25
CA SER A 45 9.39 -0.76 -18.68
C SER A 45 7.96 -0.63 -18.13
N PRO A 46 7.71 0.24 -17.12
CA PRO A 46 6.37 0.43 -16.56
C PRO A 46 5.29 0.71 -17.63
N HIS A 47 5.64 1.45 -18.71
CA HIS A 47 4.74 1.67 -19.84
C HIS A 47 4.43 0.40 -20.65
N VAL A 48 5.42 -0.45 -20.92
CA VAL A 48 5.19 -1.74 -21.58
C VAL A 48 4.37 -2.64 -20.66
N SER A 49 4.60 -2.58 -19.35
CA SER A 49 3.84 -3.36 -18.38
C SER A 49 2.34 -3.03 -18.38
N LEU A 50 1.99 -1.74 -18.47
CA LEU A 50 0.60 -1.28 -18.65
C LEU A 50 -0.02 -1.81 -19.94
N GLN A 51 0.71 -1.73 -21.05
CA GLN A 51 0.24 -2.19 -22.36
C GLN A 51 0.07 -3.71 -22.44
N GLN A 52 0.90 -4.47 -21.71
CA GLN A 52 0.90 -5.93 -21.71
C GLN A 52 -0.01 -6.55 -20.65
N GLY A 53 -0.62 -5.76 -19.78
CA GLY A 53 -1.49 -6.31 -18.73
C GLY A 53 -0.77 -6.87 -17.53
N ASN A 54 0.51 -6.53 -17.33
CA ASN A 54 1.31 -7.05 -16.24
C ASN A 54 1.76 -5.95 -15.27
N TRP A 55 1.11 -4.78 -15.29
CA TRP A 55 1.40 -3.68 -14.37
C TRP A 55 1.09 -4.06 -12.92
N VAL A 56 2.05 -3.81 -12.04
CA VAL A 56 1.91 -3.98 -10.59
C VAL A 56 2.21 -2.67 -9.88
N LYS A 57 1.22 -2.20 -9.11
CA LYS A 57 1.35 -1.11 -8.15
C LYS A 57 1.41 -1.69 -6.74
N LEU A 58 2.45 -1.39 -5.98
CA LEU A 58 2.60 -1.89 -4.61
C LEU A 58 3.29 -0.84 -3.75
N ILE A 59 3.33 -1.08 -2.45
CA ILE A 59 4.12 -0.26 -1.52
C ILE A 59 5.58 -0.75 -1.35
N CYS A 60 5.97 -1.90 -1.93
CA CYS A 60 7.34 -2.46 -1.83
C CYS A 60 7.63 -3.54 -2.89
N GLY A 61 8.89 -3.93 -3.10
CA GLY A 61 9.26 -5.05 -3.98
C GLY A 61 9.53 -4.68 -5.46
N ALA A 62 9.69 -5.70 -6.32
CA ALA A 62 10.04 -5.54 -7.75
C ALA A 62 8.80 -5.15 -8.59
N VAL A 63 8.34 -3.91 -8.44
CA VAL A 63 7.06 -3.42 -8.96
C VAL A 63 7.27 -2.37 -10.06
N ASP A 64 6.21 -2.05 -10.80
CA ASP A 64 6.28 -0.99 -11.81
C ASP A 64 6.11 0.39 -11.20
N CYS A 65 5.36 0.47 -10.10
CA CYS A 65 5.02 1.71 -9.42
C CYS A 65 4.90 1.54 -7.90
N ILE A 66 5.49 2.48 -7.17
CA ILE A 66 5.35 2.61 -5.72
C ILE A 66 4.40 3.74 -5.40
N ASP A 67 3.35 3.41 -4.66
CA ASP A 67 2.33 4.33 -4.19
C ASP A 67 2.64 4.85 -2.79
N CYS A 68 2.52 6.16 -2.59
CA CYS A 68 2.78 6.81 -1.33
C CYS A 68 1.94 8.08 -1.12
N ALA A 69 1.94 8.57 0.12
CA ALA A 69 1.26 9.81 0.43
C ALA A 69 1.94 11.00 -0.28
N ALA A 70 1.14 11.98 -0.71
CA ALA A 70 1.62 13.28 -1.19
C ALA A 70 2.22 14.12 -0.04
N ASP A 71 3.36 13.68 0.48
CA ASP A 71 4.09 14.31 1.56
C ASP A 71 5.59 14.28 1.25
N PRO A 72 6.31 15.43 1.32
CA PRO A 72 7.73 15.49 0.97
C PRO A 72 8.60 14.48 1.73
N SER A 73 8.32 14.26 3.03
CA SER A 73 9.11 13.34 3.86
C SER A 73 8.91 11.89 3.45
N VAL A 74 7.68 11.53 3.08
CA VAL A 74 7.33 10.19 2.61
C VAL A 74 7.92 9.94 1.22
N ILE A 75 7.82 10.91 0.31
CA ILE A 75 8.39 10.83 -1.04
C ILE A 75 9.91 10.65 -0.95
N ASN A 76 10.58 11.40 -0.06
CA ASN A 76 12.02 11.25 0.15
C ASN A 76 12.39 9.85 0.66
N ALA A 77 11.66 9.33 1.66
CA ALA A 77 11.89 7.99 2.19
C ALA A 77 11.66 6.88 1.14
N VAL A 78 10.66 7.05 0.26
CA VAL A 78 10.42 6.13 -0.87
C VAL A 78 11.59 6.16 -1.85
N ASN A 79 12.07 7.34 -2.22
CA ASN A 79 13.20 7.48 -3.14
C ASN A 79 14.50 6.92 -2.54
N GLU A 80 14.78 7.17 -1.27
CA GLU A 80 15.91 6.58 -0.55
C GLU A 80 15.84 5.04 -0.57
N GLY A 81 14.67 4.47 -0.31
CA GLY A 81 14.44 3.03 -0.38
C GLY A 81 14.64 2.45 -1.79
N ILE A 82 14.22 3.18 -2.83
CA ILE A 82 14.45 2.81 -4.23
C ILE A 82 15.95 2.80 -4.55
N GLU A 83 16.68 3.85 -4.20
CA GLU A 83 18.12 3.93 -4.48
C GLU A 83 18.90 2.87 -3.70
N THR A 84 18.57 2.66 -2.43
CA THR A 84 19.14 1.57 -1.61
C THR A 84 18.89 0.21 -2.28
N ALA A 85 17.68 -0.06 -2.76
CA ALA A 85 17.38 -1.31 -3.48
C ALA A 85 18.19 -1.44 -4.78
N ARG A 86 18.44 -0.34 -5.49
CA ARG A 86 19.24 -0.31 -6.73
C ARG A 86 20.73 -0.53 -6.48
N GLU A 87 21.25 -0.13 -5.32
CA GLU A 87 22.61 -0.45 -4.88
C GLU A 87 22.77 -1.93 -4.53
N ILE A 88 21.71 -2.53 -3.96
CA ILE A 88 21.67 -3.95 -3.61
C ILE A 88 21.59 -4.80 -4.89
N VAL A 89 20.71 -4.47 -5.83
CA VAL A 89 20.57 -5.15 -7.11
C VAL A 89 20.26 -4.16 -8.23
N SER A 90 20.88 -4.39 -9.39
CA SER A 90 20.55 -3.67 -10.62
C SER A 90 19.11 -3.98 -11.07
N ILE A 91 18.19 -3.16 -10.58
CA ILE A 91 16.78 -3.11 -10.96
C ILE A 91 16.48 -1.79 -11.67
N ARG A 92 15.44 -1.79 -12.50
CA ARG A 92 14.90 -0.55 -13.06
C ARG A 92 14.26 0.27 -11.93
N ARG A 93 14.39 1.60 -11.98
CA ARG A 93 13.66 2.50 -11.08
C ARG A 93 12.14 2.35 -11.33
N PRO A 94 11.34 2.00 -10.32
CA PRO A 94 9.88 2.06 -10.44
C PRO A 94 9.42 3.52 -10.57
N TRP A 95 8.19 3.72 -11.03
CA TRP A 95 7.54 5.04 -10.94
C TRP A 95 7.12 5.33 -9.50
N VAL A 96 7.28 6.58 -9.06
CA VAL A 96 6.73 7.04 -7.79
C VAL A 96 5.38 7.71 -8.06
N MET A 97 4.33 7.18 -7.44
CA MET A 97 2.97 7.72 -7.51
C MET A 97 2.61 8.32 -6.15
N ILE A 98 2.07 9.54 -6.18
CA ILE A 98 1.52 10.17 -4.99
C ILE A 98 -0.01 10.14 -5.04
N SER A 99 -0.62 9.86 -3.89
CA SER A 99 -2.06 9.76 -3.72
C SER A 99 -2.65 11.03 -3.09
N VAL A 100 -3.72 11.53 -3.70
CA VAL A 100 -4.58 12.62 -3.20
C VAL A 100 -6.07 12.27 -3.33
N ASN A 101 -6.93 13.06 -2.70
CA ASN A 101 -8.39 12.89 -2.70
C ASN A 101 -9.07 14.21 -3.09
N ASP A 102 -10.19 14.11 -3.81
CA ASP A 102 -11.03 15.26 -4.20
C ASP A 102 -12.03 15.69 -3.10
N ASP A 103 -12.37 14.78 -2.19
CA ASP A 103 -13.33 14.98 -1.10
C ASP A 103 -12.98 14.06 0.09
N GLU A 104 -13.84 14.00 1.12
CA GLU A 104 -13.68 13.05 2.22
C GLU A 104 -13.56 11.60 1.73
N ASP A 105 -12.43 10.96 2.05
CA ASP A 105 -12.12 9.61 1.62
C ASP A 105 -11.52 8.77 2.77
N LEU A 106 -12.01 7.54 2.93
CA LEU A 106 -11.59 6.61 3.99
C LEU A 106 -10.15 6.11 3.84
N HIS A 107 -9.52 6.23 2.67
CA HIS A 107 -8.10 6.00 2.44
C HIS A 107 -7.23 7.13 3.01
N PHE A 108 -7.84 8.31 3.22
CA PHE A 108 -7.18 9.51 3.73
C PHE A 108 -7.53 9.83 5.18
N ARG A 109 -8.30 8.96 5.83
CA ARG A 109 -8.59 9.11 7.25
C ARG A 109 -7.34 8.85 8.10
N LYS A 110 -7.23 9.54 9.23
CA LYS A 110 -6.26 9.28 10.28
C LYS A 110 -6.96 9.23 11.63
N ALA A 111 -6.31 8.57 12.58
CA ALA A 111 -6.70 8.64 13.97
C ALA A 111 -6.17 9.93 14.58
N GLU A 112 -6.95 10.56 15.46
CA GLU A 112 -6.54 11.70 16.27
C GLU A 112 -7.13 11.56 17.69
N PHE A 113 -6.34 11.91 18.70
CA PHE A 113 -6.82 12.04 20.07
C PHE A 113 -5.89 12.97 20.84
N ASP A 114 -6.42 13.58 21.90
CA ASP A 114 -5.60 14.30 22.88
C ASP A 114 -5.06 13.31 23.91
N PRO A 115 -3.72 13.16 24.06
CA PRO A 115 -3.15 12.25 25.06
C PRO A 115 -3.57 12.61 26.50
N GLU A 116 -3.92 13.87 26.79
CA GLU A 116 -4.38 14.31 28.10
C GLU A 116 -5.82 13.84 28.40
N ASP A 117 -6.62 13.54 27.37
CA ASP A 117 -7.98 12.98 27.51
C ASP A 117 -7.97 11.46 27.77
N CYS A 118 -6.82 10.80 27.64
CA CYS A 118 -6.68 9.37 27.86
C CYS A 118 -6.57 9.06 29.36
N PRO A 119 -7.50 8.27 29.95
CA PRO A 119 -7.44 7.93 31.37
C PRO A 119 -6.13 7.25 31.75
N SER A 120 -5.56 7.59 32.91
CA SER A 120 -4.26 7.06 33.35
C SER A 120 -4.30 5.55 33.61
N ASP A 121 -5.47 5.01 33.96
CA ASP A 121 -5.77 3.59 34.16
C ASP A 121 -6.12 2.84 32.86
N CYS A 122 -6.16 3.52 31.72
CA CYS A 122 -6.36 2.88 30.43
C CYS A 122 -5.20 1.91 30.12
N SER A 123 -5.54 0.69 29.72
CA SER A 123 -4.57 -0.32 29.26
C SER A 123 -3.99 -0.03 27.87
N ARG A 124 -4.49 1.02 27.19
CA ARG A 124 -4.06 1.51 25.86
C ARG A 124 -4.02 0.41 24.79
N PRO A 125 -5.13 -0.31 24.56
CA PRO A 125 -5.19 -1.35 23.52
C PRO A 125 -4.94 -0.80 22.11
N CYS A 126 -5.18 0.50 21.90
CA CYS A 126 -4.94 1.19 20.64
C CYS A 126 -3.45 1.22 20.23
N GLU A 127 -2.50 1.30 21.18
CA GLU A 127 -1.06 1.18 20.90
C GLU A 127 -0.74 -0.20 20.31
N ASN A 128 -1.22 -1.25 20.97
CA ASN A 128 -0.91 -2.64 20.62
C ASN A 128 -1.54 -3.08 19.28
N VAL A 129 -2.74 -2.58 18.97
CA VAL A 129 -3.41 -2.94 17.72
C VAL A 129 -2.87 -2.17 16.51
N CYS A 130 -2.13 -1.07 16.74
CA CYS A 130 -1.65 -0.19 15.69
C CYS A 130 -0.47 -0.83 14.93
N PRO A 131 -0.69 -1.31 13.69
CA PRO A 131 0.33 -2.08 12.98
C PRO A 131 1.53 -1.23 12.51
N ALA A 132 1.41 0.10 12.53
CA ALA A 132 2.47 1.02 12.14
C ALA A 132 3.18 1.66 13.35
N ASN A 133 2.86 1.24 14.58
CA ASN A 133 3.35 1.88 15.81
C ASN A 133 3.19 3.41 15.76
N ALA A 134 2.04 3.84 15.24
CA ALA A 134 1.70 5.24 15.03
C ALA A 134 1.01 5.86 16.25
N ILE A 135 0.81 5.10 17.32
CA ILE A 135 0.25 5.59 18.58
C ILE A 135 1.33 5.35 19.63
N SER A 136 1.77 6.42 20.30
CA SER A 136 2.82 6.36 21.31
C SER A 136 2.45 7.25 22.48
N PHE A 137 2.66 6.75 23.70
CA PHE A 137 2.51 7.51 24.93
C PHE A 137 3.86 7.55 25.64
N GLU A 138 4.47 8.72 25.71
CA GLU A 138 5.70 8.92 26.46
C GLU A 138 5.37 9.09 27.94
N ARG A 139 5.98 8.25 28.78
CA ARG A 139 5.93 8.43 30.23
C ARG A 139 7.10 9.32 30.62
N GLU A 140 6.85 10.61 30.79
CA GLU A 140 7.79 11.43 31.55
C GLU A 140 7.74 11.00 33.02
N ASN A 141 8.81 10.38 33.50
CA ASN A 141 9.11 10.35 34.92
C ASN A 141 9.52 11.77 35.32
N SER A 142 8.57 12.63 35.63
CA SER A 142 8.85 13.94 36.19
C SER A 142 9.43 13.73 37.60
N THR A 143 10.75 13.62 37.70
CA THR A 143 11.47 13.81 38.96
C THR A 143 11.36 15.30 39.30
N MET A 144 10.31 15.68 40.02
CA MET A 144 10.35 16.94 40.75
C MET A 144 11.44 16.81 41.82
N GLU A 145 12.59 17.43 41.58
CA GLU A 145 13.48 17.80 42.68
C GLU A 145 12.67 18.69 43.62
N VAL A 146 12.38 18.16 44.81
CA VAL A 146 11.77 18.92 45.88
C VAL A 146 12.86 19.84 46.43
N PRO A 147 12.75 21.18 46.33
CA PRO A 147 13.69 22.06 47.01
C PRO A 147 13.58 21.78 48.51
N PHE A 148 14.72 21.48 49.11
CA PHE A 148 14.85 21.16 50.51
C PHE A 148 14.42 22.37 51.36
N GLY A 149 13.18 22.36 51.87
CA GLY A 149 12.74 23.31 52.90
C GLY A 149 11.35 23.88 52.70
N SER A 150 10.32 23.19 53.18
CA SER A 150 9.28 23.76 54.06
C SER A 150 8.23 22.71 54.39
N TYR A 151 8.00 22.52 55.69
CA TYR A 151 6.96 21.65 56.23
C TYR A 151 5.59 22.28 56.00
N GLN A 152 4.91 21.94 54.90
CA GLN A 152 3.46 22.11 54.78
C GLN A 152 2.82 20.84 54.19
N LYS A 153 1.86 20.28 54.93
CA LYS A 153 0.98 19.18 54.50
C LYS A 153 0.08 19.63 53.34
N ALA A 154 0.59 19.62 52.12
CA ALA A 154 -0.22 19.62 50.91
C ALA A 154 -0.04 18.26 50.22
N LYS A 155 -1.13 17.53 49.99
CA LYS A 155 -1.10 16.34 49.13
C LYS A 155 -0.59 16.79 47.75
N PRO A 156 0.52 16.25 47.22
CA PRO A 156 0.99 16.65 45.92
C PRO A 156 -0.07 16.25 44.89
N LYS A 157 -0.65 17.23 44.19
CA LYS A 157 -1.39 16.99 42.95
C LYS A 157 -0.35 16.65 41.89
N VAL A 158 0.04 15.38 41.82
CA VAL A 158 0.84 14.87 40.69
C VAL A 158 -0.08 14.87 39.48
N ARG A 159 -0.05 15.93 38.68
CA ARG A 159 -0.59 15.89 37.32
C ARG A 159 0.44 15.15 36.49
N PHE A 160 0.21 13.86 36.24
CA PHE A 160 0.94 13.14 35.21
C PHE A 160 0.57 13.78 33.88
N LYS A 161 1.47 14.59 33.32
CA LYS A 161 1.32 15.08 31.95
C LYS A 161 1.68 13.90 31.04
N MET A 162 0.67 13.26 30.44
CA MET A 162 0.92 12.28 29.41
C MET A 162 1.32 13.04 28.14
N GLN A 163 2.56 12.84 27.67
CA GLN A 163 3.00 13.35 26.38
C GLN A 163 2.88 12.24 25.33
N GLY A 164 2.72 12.60 24.06
CA GLY A 164 2.56 11.65 22.95
C GLY A 164 1.31 11.90 22.11
N GLY A 165 0.77 10.85 21.50
CA GLY A 165 -0.39 10.92 20.63
C GLY A 165 -0.25 10.05 19.39
N VAL A 166 -0.91 10.48 18.31
CA VAL A 166 -0.78 9.85 16.99
C VAL A 166 0.40 10.48 16.23
N ILE A 167 1.36 9.65 15.83
CA ILE A 167 2.43 10.01 14.91
C ILE A 167 1.82 10.00 13.50
N THR A 168 1.41 11.17 13.03
CA THR A 168 0.66 11.37 11.78
C THR A 168 1.33 10.72 10.58
N GLU A 169 2.66 10.76 10.51
CA GLU A 169 3.47 10.24 9.40
C GLU A 169 3.43 8.71 9.32
N ARG A 170 3.21 8.04 10.47
CA ARG A 170 3.08 6.57 10.54
C ARG A 170 1.63 6.11 10.43
N CYS A 171 0.68 6.96 10.78
CA CYS A 171 -0.74 6.63 10.77
C CYS A 171 -1.28 6.60 9.33
N TYR A 172 -1.56 5.40 8.82
CA TYR A 172 -2.11 5.20 7.47
C TYR A 172 -3.62 4.97 7.44
N GLY A 173 -4.34 5.26 8.53
CA GLY A 173 -5.82 5.24 8.48
C GLY A 173 -6.49 3.87 8.54
N CYS A 174 -5.80 2.83 9.03
CA CYS A 174 -6.37 1.47 9.08
C CYS A 174 -7.63 1.32 9.94
N GLY A 175 -7.90 2.29 10.83
CA GLY A 175 -9.06 2.33 11.71
C GLY A 175 -9.15 1.25 12.79
N ARG A 176 -8.11 0.41 12.96
CA ARG A 176 -8.11 -0.67 13.98
C ARG A 176 -8.17 -0.15 15.41
N CYS A 177 -7.71 1.07 15.63
CA CYS A 177 -7.69 1.71 16.94
C CYS A 177 -9.09 2.18 17.40
N PHE A 178 -10.00 2.51 16.48
CA PHE A 178 -11.34 3.00 16.82
C PHE A 178 -12.16 2.01 17.65
N PRO A 179 -12.40 0.75 17.19
CA PRO A 179 -13.28 -0.16 17.90
C PRO A 179 -12.69 -0.73 19.19
N VAL A 180 -11.37 -0.58 19.43
CA VAL A 180 -10.70 -1.11 20.63
C VAL A 180 -10.54 -0.08 21.73
N CYS A 181 -10.80 1.21 21.48
CA CYS A 181 -10.68 2.24 22.50
C CYS A 181 -11.83 2.10 23.53
N PRO A 182 -11.56 1.74 24.80
CA PRO A 182 -12.63 1.49 25.76
C PRO A 182 -13.37 2.76 26.22
N TYR A 183 -12.80 3.94 25.94
CA TYR A 183 -13.34 5.24 26.34
C TYR A 183 -13.80 6.09 25.14
N ASP A 184 -13.74 5.54 23.92
CA ASP A 184 -14.16 6.21 22.68
C ASP A 184 -13.54 7.61 22.50
N LYS A 185 -12.23 7.73 22.77
CA LYS A 185 -11.49 8.99 22.72
C LYS A 185 -10.77 9.24 21.39
N ILE A 186 -10.73 8.25 20.51
CA ILE A 186 -10.02 8.32 19.24
C ILE A 186 -11.01 8.74 18.15
N ARG A 187 -10.78 9.92 17.58
CA ARG A 187 -11.59 10.48 16.51
C ARG A 187 -11.00 10.12 15.15
N GLU A 188 -11.88 10.02 14.17
CA GLU A 188 -11.53 9.93 12.76
C GLU A 188 -11.43 11.35 12.20
N ILE A 189 -10.27 11.69 11.63
CA ILE A 189 -10.09 12.94 10.88
C ILE A 189 -9.80 12.62 9.42
N THR A 190 -10.49 13.28 8.51
CA THR A 190 -10.20 13.16 7.08
C THR A 190 -9.07 14.12 6.72
N TYR A 191 -7.98 13.58 6.20
CA TYR A 191 -6.84 14.38 5.79
C TYR A 191 -6.97 14.72 4.29
N VAL A 192 -7.45 15.91 3.96
CA VAL A 192 -7.44 16.42 2.58
C VAL A 192 -6.09 17.07 2.31
N ARG A 193 -5.44 16.69 1.20
CA ARG A 193 -4.15 17.26 0.79
C ARG A 193 -4.38 18.62 0.13
N ASP A 194 -3.54 19.59 0.47
CA ASP A 194 -3.57 20.91 -0.17
C ASP A 194 -3.19 20.79 -1.66
N ALA A 195 -4.06 21.31 -2.53
CA ALA A 195 -3.91 21.18 -3.98
C ALA A 195 -2.68 21.95 -4.49
N MET A 196 -2.38 23.13 -3.94
CA MET A 196 -1.21 23.92 -4.33
C MET A 196 0.10 23.22 -3.93
N ALA A 197 0.19 22.73 -2.69
CA ALA A 197 1.35 21.97 -2.23
C ALA A 197 1.55 20.69 -3.05
N THR A 198 0.45 20.01 -3.41
CA THR A 198 0.48 18.86 -4.32
C THR A 198 0.99 19.27 -5.70
N ALA A 199 0.49 20.37 -6.27
CA ALA A 199 0.90 20.85 -7.58
C ALA A 199 2.41 21.17 -7.64
N GLU A 200 3.01 21.67 -6.56
CA GLU A 200 4.46 21.87 -6.46
C GLU A 200 5.22 20.54 -6.40
N LEU A 201 4.72 19.56 -5.64
CA LEU A 201 5.32 18.21 -5.60
C LEU A 201 5.34 17.55 -6.99
N LEU A 202 4.27 17.69 -7.77
CA LEU A 202 4.18 17.12 -9.12
C LEU A 202 5.18 17.71 -10.12
N LYS A 203 5.74 18.89 -9.85
CA LYS A 203 6.78 19.52 -10.69
C LYS A 203 8.18 18.97 -10.40
N THR A 204 8.35 18.25 -9.29
CA THR A 204 9.64 17.66 -8.91
C THR A 204 9.96 16.42 -9.77
N ASN A 205 11.24 16.13 -9.98
CA ASN A 205 11.66 14.95 -10.76
C ASN A 205 11.50 13.62 -10.00
N ASP A 206 11.08 13.67 -8.74
CA ASP A 206 11.00 12.51 -7.86
C ASP A 206 9.59 11.89 -7.81
N VAL A 207 8.62 12.51 -8.51
CA VAL A 207 7.24 12.06 -8.68
C VAL A 207 6.96 11.81 -10.16
N ASP A 208 6.56 10.58 -10.50
CA ASP A 208 6.28 10.18 -11.88
C ASP A 208 4.79 10.14 -12.20
N ALA A 209 3.92 10.03 -11.19
CA ALA A 209 2.49 9.83 -11.36
C ALA A 209 1.67 10.39 -10.19
N VAL A 210 0.39 10.63 -10.44
CA VAL A 210 -0.59 10.99 -9.40
C VAL A 210 -1.77 10.04 -9.43
N GLU A 211 -2.29 9.70 -8.27
CA GLU A 211 -3.58 9.04 -8.08
C GLU A 211 -4.54 10.02 -7.41
N ILE A 212 -5.72 10.19 -8.00
CA ILE A 212 -6.83 10.97 -7.45
C ILE A 212 -7.91 9.99 -7.01
N HIS A 213 -8.11 9.88 -5.69
CA HIS A 213 -9.25 9.19 -5.09
C HIS A 213 -10.48 10.05 -5.19
N THR A 214 -11.58 9.42 -5.59
CA THR A 214 -12.88 10.08 -5.70
C THR A 214 -14.00 9.21 -5.19
N SER A 215 -14.96 9.84 -4.50
CA SER A 215 -16.20 9.18 -4.08
C SER A 215 -17.12 8.82 -5.26
N GLY A 216 -16.87 9.41 -6.44
CA GLY A 216 -17.70 9.25 -7.65
C GLY A 216 -19.06 9.94 -7.58
N ARG A 217 -19.36 10.66 -6.49
CA ARG A 217 -20.66 11.31 -6.27
C ARG A 217 -20.69 12.78 -6.69
N GLN A 218 -19.55 13.49 -6.56
CA GLN A 218 -19.45 14.93 -6.76
C GLN A 218 -18.35 15.28 -7.76
N THR A 219 -18.69 15.35 -9.04
CA THR A 219 -17.71 15.69 -10.09
C THR A 219 -17.20 17.13 -10.03
N ASN A 220 -17.88 18.02 -9.30
CA ASN A 220 -17.44 19.41 -9.14
C ASN A 220 -16.16 19.51 -8.30
N LEU A 221 -16.08 18.75 -7.19
CA LEU A 221 -14.87 18.71 -6.35
C LEU A 221 -13.69 18.10 -7.11
N PHE A 222 -13.94 17.02 -7.87
CA PHE A 222 -12.96 16.47 -8.79
C PHE A 222 -12.46 17.52 -9.78
N LYS A 223 -13.36 18.33 -10.34
CA LYS A 223 -13.01 19.40 -11.27
C LYS A 223 -12.16 20.49 -10.62
N GLU A 224 -12.53 20.94 -9.43
CA GLU A 224 -11.78 21.95 -8.68
C GLU A 224 -10.35 21.48 -8.41
N LEU A 225 -10.19 20.26 -7.88
CA LEU A 225 -8.87 19.65 -7.70
C LEU A 225 -8.11 19.52 -9.03
N TRP A 226 -8.78 19.05 -10.08
CA TRP A 226 -8.14 18.89 -11.39
C TRP A 226 -7.67 20.22 -11.98
N ASP A 227 -8.47 21.28 -11.89
CA ASP A 227 -8.11 22.61 -12.39
C ASP A 227 -6.84 23.13 -11.69
N ASP A 228 -6.72 22.91 -10.38
CA ASP A 228 -5.53 23.28 -9.59
C ASP A 228 -4.28 22.47 -9.98
N LEU A 229 -4.45 21.19 -10.34
CA LEU A 229 -3.34 20.30 -10.71
C LEU A 229 -2.98 20.34 -12.20
N ALA A 230 -3.88 20.77 -13.09
CA ALA A 230 -3.79 20.59 -14.55
C ALA A 230 -2.48 21.12 -15.14
N ASN A 231 -1.98 22.26 -14.64
CA ASN A 231 -0.71 22.84 -15.10
C ASN A 231 0.52 22.01 -14.76
N SER A 232 0.45 21.17 -13.72
CA SER A 232 1.51 20.29 -13.28
C SER A 232 1.43 18.89 -13.91
N VAL A 233 0.29 18.48 -14.48
CA VAL A 233 0.09 17.16 -15.10
C VAL A 233 1.09 16.88 -16.23
N LYS A 234 1.56 17.92 -16.92
CA LYS A 234 2.58 17.81 -18.00
C LYS A 234 3.93 17.23 -17.56
N TYR A 235 4.23 17.24 -16.27
CA TYR A 235 5.45 16.65 -15.72
C TYR A 235 5.28 15.15 -15.40
N LEU A 236 4.04 14.65 -15.44
CA LEU A 236 3.72 13.29 -15.07
C LEU A 236 3.75 12.34 -16.27
N ARG A 237 3.96 11.07 -15.96
CA ARG A 237 3.92 9.95 -16.90
C ARG A 237 2.56 9.28 -16.89
N LEU A 238 1.82 9.39 -15.79
CA LEU A 238 0.53 8.75 -15.60
C LEU A 238 -0.33 9.53 -14.60
N VAL A 239 -1.61 9.68 -14.92
CA VAL A 239 -2.67 10.07 -13.99
C VAL A 239 -3.55 8.84 -13.77
N ALA A 240 -3.81 8.55 -12.50
CA ALA A 240 -4.75 7.52 -12.09
C ALA A 240 -5.96 8.12 -11.40
N VAL A 241 -7.15 7.60 -11.68
CA VAL A 241 -8.39 7.95 -10.97
C VAL A 241 -8.94 6.70 -10.30
N SER A 242 -9.02 6.76 -8.97
CA SER A 242 -9.51 5.68 -8.11
C SER A 242 -10.94 5.93 -7.72
N LEU A 243 -11.81 4.99 -8.11
CA LEU A 243 -13.26 5.14 -7.92
C LEU A 243 -13.91 3.86 -7.37
N PRO A 244 -14.93 4.00 -6.51
CA PRO A 244 -15.67 2.87 -5.99
C PRO A 244 -16.65 2.30 -7.04
N ASP A 245 -17.18 1.12 -6.74
CA ASP A 245 -18.31 0.56 -7.49
C ASP A 245 -19.61 1.32 -7.13
N THR A 246 -20.06 2.21 -8.01
CA THR A 246 -21.32 2.97 -7.89
C THR A 246 -22.48 2.37 -8.69
N GLY A 247 -22.34 1.11 -9.15
CA GLY A 247 -23.35 0.43 -9.96
C GLY A 247 -23.48 1.02 -11.37
N ASP A 248 -24.72 1.24 -11.82
CA ASP A 248 -25.00 1.68 -13.19
C ASP A 248 -24.47 3.09 -13.50
N ALA A 249 -24.28 3.92 -12.47
CA ALA A 249 -23.74 5.27 -12.62
C ALA A 249 -22.23 5.29 -12.94
N THR A 250 -21.49 4.21 -12.68
CA THR A 250 -20.01 4.25 -12.71
C THR A 250 -19.47 4.69 -14.06
N ILE A 251 -19.97 4.14 -15.17
CA ILE A 251 -19.47 4.50 -16.51
C ILE A 251 -19.78 5.97 -16.85
N SER A 252 -20.96 6.45 -16.46
CA SER A 252 -21.34 7.87 -16.65
C SER A 252 -20.39 8.80 -15.87
N THR A 253 -20.13 8.49 -14.60
CA THR A 253 -19.18 9.24 -13.76
C THR A 253 -17.77 9.22 -14.36
N MET A 254 -17.28 8.06 -14.81
CA MET A 254 -15.97 7.96 -15.46
C MET A 254 -15.88 8.86 -16.70
N ASN A 255 -16.92 8.88 -17.55
CA ASN A 255 -16.95 9.75 -18.72
C ASN A 255 -16.96 11.24 -18.36
N GLN A 256 -17.70 11.64 -17.33
CA GLN A 256 -17.70 13.02 -16.85
C GLN A 256 -16.31 13.46 -16.37
N MET A 257 -15.66 12.62 -15.55
CA MET A 257 -14.29 12.88 -15.08
C MET A 257 -13.30 12.90 -16.25
N TYR A 258 -13.44 11.99 -17.21
CA TYR A 258 -12.59 11.98 -18.40
C TYR A 258 -12.75 13.26 -19.21
N GLY A 259 -13.98 13.76 -19.41
CA GLY A 259 -14.22 15.02 -20.12
C GLY A 259 -13.62 16.25 -19.41
N ILE A 260 -13.49 16.20 -18.08
CA ILE A 260 -12.76 17.23 -17.30
C ILE A 260 -11.25 17.12 -17.55
N MET A 261 -10.72 15.89 -17.56
CA MET A 261 -9.29 15.63 -17.70
C MET A 261 -8.75 15.85 -19.12
N GLU A 262 -9.50 15.39 -20.12
CA GLU A 262 -9.08 15.28 -21.52
C GLU A 262 -8.42 16.54 -22.09
N PRO A 263 -8.88 17.78 -21.83
CA PRO A 263 -8.25 18.98 -22.36
C PRO A 263 -6.79 19.19 -21.93
N HIS A 264 -6.39 18.67 -20.76
CA HIS A 264 -5.05 18.88 -20.17
C HIS A 264 -4.28 17.57 -19.95
N LEU A 265 -4.90 16.43 -20.25
CA LEU A 265 -4.31 15.11 -20.04
C LEU A 265 -3.28 14.80 -21.14
N SER A 266 -2.01 14.94 -20.80
CA SER A 266 -0.87 14.75 -21.72
C SER A 266 -0.08 13.45 -21.48
N CYS A 267 -0.55 12.62 -20.56
CA CYS A 267 0.13 11.39 -20.12
C CYS A 267 -0.85 10.21 -20.06
N PHE A 268 -0.40 9.03 -19.61
CA PHE A 268 -1.25 7.85 -19.57
C PHE A 268 -2.39 7.97 -18.56
N ASN A 269 -3.59 7.53 -18.94
CA ASN A 269 -4.74 7.44 -18.05
C ASN A 269 -4.91 6.04 -17.47
N LEU A 270 -5.08 5.93 -16.16
CA LEU A 270 -5.33 4.67 -15.45
C LEU A 270 -6.59 4.76 -14.57
N TRP A 271 -7.58 3.92 -14.84
CA TRP A 271 -8.74 3.77 -13.98
C TRP A 271 -8.49 2.68 -12.95
N GLN A 272 -8.46 3.06 -11.68
CA GLN A 272 -8.25 2.18 -10.55
C GLN A 272 -9.59 1.79 -9.94
N LEU A 273 -9.95 0.52 -10.11
CA LEU A 273 -11.19 -0.06 -9.64
C LEU A 273 -11.04 -0.42 -8.16
N ASP A 274 -11.39 0.52 -7.29
CA ASP A 274 -11.25 0.41 -5.83
C ASP A 274 -12.36 -0.41 -5.16
N GLY A 275 -13.36 -0.83 -5.93
CA GLY A 275 -14.40 -1.74 -5.46
C GLY A 275 -15.13 -1.17 -4.25
N ARG A 276 -15.20 -1.94 -3.15
CA ARG A 276 -15.85 -1.50 -1.91
C ARG A 276 -14.84 -0.83 -0.97
N PRO A 277 -15.13 0.38 -0.44
CA PRO A 277 -14.25 1.08 0.50
C PRO A 277 -13.85 0.23 1.72
N MET A 278 -12.60 0.40 2.16
CA MET A 278 -11.91 -0.40 3.17
C MET A 278 -12.75 -0.74 4.42
N SER A 279 -13.21 -1.99 4.56
CA SER A 279 -13.89 -2.50 5.76
C SER A 279 -12.96 -3.24 6.74
N GLY A 280 -11.64 -3.21 6.52
CA GLY A 280 -10.68 -4.01 7.28
C GLY A 280 -10.69 -5.51 6.94
N ASP A 281 -11.67 -5.98 6.16
CA ASP A 281 -11.74 -7.34 5.64
C ASP A 281 -11.01 -7.45 4.29
N ILE A 282 -9.88 -8.18 4.29
CA ILE A 282 -9.06 -8.46 3.09
C ILE A 282 -9.31 -9.91 2.61
N GLY A 283 -10.45 -10.49 3.01
CA GLY A 283 -10.82 -11.88 2.75
C GLY A 283 -11.29 -12.15 1.31
N ARG A 284 -11.73 -13.40 1.08
CA ARG A 284 -12.19 -13.85 -0.25
C ARG A 284 -13.42 -13.10 -0.77
N GLY A 285 -14.28 -12.61 0.12
CA GLY A 285 -15.50 -11.87 -0.23
C GLY A 285 -15.19 -10.59 -1.01
N ALA A 286 -14.27 -9.79 -0.49
CA ALA A 286 -13.82 -8.53 -1.10
C ALA A 286 -13.28 -8.74 -2.52
N THR A 287 -12.41 -9.75 -2.72
CA THR A 287 -11.84 -10.04 -4.05
C THR A 287 -12.88 -10.43 -5.09
N ARG A 288 -13.93 -11.16 -4.68
CA ARG A 288 -15.01 -11.56 -5.59
C ARG A 288 -15.79 -10.34 -6.11
N GLU A 289 -16.09 -9.40 -5.22
CA GLU A 289 -16.77 -8.14 -5.57
C GLU A 289 -15.91 -7.29 -6.50
N SER A 290 -14.61 -7.14 -6.20
CA SER A 290 -13.68 -6.39 -7.07
C SER A 290 -13.56 -6.99 -8.47
N ILE A 291 -13.54 -8.34 -8.59
CA ILE A 291 -13.54 -9.00 -9.90
C ILE A 291 -14.87 -8.79 -10.62
N ALA A 292 -15.99 -8.84 -9.92
CA ALA A 292 -17.30 -8.58 -10.52
C ALA A 292 -17.38 -7.15 -11.07
N PHE A 293 -16.89 -6.17 -10.31
CA PHE A 293 -16.80 -4.78 -10.74
C PHE A 293 -15.95 -4.65 -12.01
N ALA A 294 -14.77 -5.26 -12.03
CA ALA A 294 -13.89 -5.27 -13.20
C ALA A 294 -14.53 -5.90 -14.44
N VAL A 295 -15.28 -7.01 -14.28
CA VAL A 295 -16.02 -7.64 -15.40
C VAL A 295 -17.02 -6.66 -16.00
N ARG A 296 -17.79 -5.93 -15.18
CA ARG A 296 -18.81 -5.00 -15.69
C ARG A 296 -18.16 -3.82 -16.42
N VAL A 297 -17.15 -3.20 -15.83
CA VAL A 297 -16.45 -2.05 -16.44
C VAL A 297 -15.74 -2.46 -17.73
N ALA A 298 -15.04 -3.59 -17.73
CA ALA A 298 -14.32 -4.08 -18.91
C ALA A 298 -15.23 -4.47 -20.08
N ALA A 299 -16.47 -4.89 -19.80
CA ALA A 299 -17.45 -5.27 -20.82
C ALA A 299 -18.17 -4.08 -21.47
N SER A 300 -18.12 -2.89 -20.86
CA SER A 300 -18.81 -1.71 -21.38
C SER A 300 -18.04 -1.08 -22.55
N SER A 301 -18.72 -0.89 -23.68
CA SER A 301 -18.21 -0.14 -24.83
C SER A 301 -18.29 1.38 -24.64
N GLU A 302 -19.05 1.87 -23.65
CA GLU A 302 -19.25 3.29 -23.37
C GLU A 302 -18.22 3.85 -22.38
N ARG A 303 -17.31 3.02 -21.87
CA ARG A 303 -16.28 3.47 -20.92
C ARG A 303 -15.31 4.45 -21.60
N PRO A 304 -14.77 5.44 -20.86
CA PRO A 304 -13.77 6.33 -21.42
C PRO A 304 -12.44 5.61 -21.71
N PRO A 305 -11.58 6.22 -22.55
CA PRO A 305 -10.22 5.74 -22.78
C PRO A 305 -9.40 5.63 -21.49
N GLY A 306 -8.46 4.69 -21.48
CA GLY A 306 -7.55 4.46 -20.37
C GLY A 306 -7.37 2.97 -20.05
N PHE A 307 -6.29 2.68 -19.32
CA PHE A 307 -6.01 1.36 -18.77
C PHE A 307 -6.92 1.09 -17.57
N LEU A 308 -7.21 -0.18 -17.29
CA LEU A 308 -7.94 -0.59 -16.09
C LEU A 308 -6.99 -1.30 -15.12
N GLN A 309 -7.05 -0.98 -13.84
CA GLN A 309 -6.35 -1.69 -12.78
C GLN A 309 -7.32 -2.07 -11.67
N LEU A 310 -7.26 -3.32 -11.18
CA LEU A 310 -7.92 -3.65 -9.91
C LEU A 310 -7.07 -3.12 -8.77
N ALA A 311 -7.64 -2.30 -7.89
CA ALA A 311 -6.90 -1.69 -6.78
C ALA A 311 -7.53 -1.97 -5.40
N GLY A 312 -8.85 -2.19 -5.34
CA GLY A 312 -9.53 -2.57 -4.11
C GLY A 312 -9.74 -4.06 -3.93
N GLY A 313 -9.73 -4.55 -2.68
CA GLY A 313 -10.04 -5.94 -2.35
C GLY A 313 -9.06 -6.98 -2.94
N THR A 314 -7.88 -6.56 -3.36
CA THR A 314 -6.88 -7.42 -4.02
C THR A 314 -6.08 -8.24 -3.01
N ASN A 315 -5.87 -9.52 -3.34
CA ASN A 315 -5.09 -10.46 -2.54
C ASN A 315 -4.55 -11.61 -3.42
N VAL A 316 -4.02 -12.66 -2.79
CA VAL A 316 -3.46 -13.84 -3.50
C VAL A 316 -4.42 -14.51 -4.49
N HIS A 317 -5.75 -14.35 -4.32
CA HIS A 317 -6.74 -14.96 -5.20
C HIS A 317 -7.11 -14.11 -6.43
N THR A 318 -6.65 -12.85 -6.50
CA THR A 318 -7.08 -11.90 -7.53
C THR A 318 -6.66 -12.34 -8.93
N VAL A 319 -5.40 -12.75 -9.13
CA VAL A 319 -4.90 -13.17 -10.45
C VAL A 319 -5.68 -14.36 -10.98
N ASP A 320 -5.82 -15.42 -10.19
CA ASP A 320 -6.56 -16.61 -10.59
C ASP A 320 -8.02 -16.29 -10.90
N GLY A 321 -8.63 -15.41 -10.11
CA GLY A 321 -9.99 -14.95 -10.32
C GLY A 321 -10.16 -14.18 -11.64
N LEU A 322 -9.23 -13.29 -11.98
CA LEU A 322 -9.25 -12.57 -13.26
C LEU A 322 -8.98 -13.50 -14.46
N LYS A 323 -8.04 -14.45 -14.33
CA LYS A 323 -7.77 -15.48 -15.35
C LYS A 323 -9.02 -16.32 -15.65
N LYS A 324 -9.74 -16.76 -14.61
CA LYS A 324 -11.02 -17.49 -14.76
C LYS A 324 -12.10 -16.70 -15.50
N ARG A 325 -12.03 -15.37 -15.47
CA ARG A 325 -12.94 -14.47 -16.18
C ARG A 325 -12.42 -14.04 -17.56
N GLY A 326 -11.25 -14.51 -17.98
CA GLY A 326 -10.62 -14.11 -19.24
C GLY A 326 -10.15 -12.65 -19.29
N LEU A 327 -10.08 -11.97 -18.14
CA LEU A 327 -9.73 -10.55 -18.04
C LEU A 327 -8.22 -10.31 -17.93
N PHE A 328 -7.43 -11.35 -17.69
CA PHE A 328 -6.00 -11.26 -17.43
C PHE A 328 -5.23 -12.32 -18.21
N ARG A 329 -4.14 -11.91 -18.85
CA ARG A 329 -3.23 -12.79 -19.60
C ARG A 329 -1.83 -12.64 -19.05
N THR A 330 -1.30 -13.71 -18.48
CA THR A 330 0.13 -13.83 -18.14
C THR A 330 0.88 -14.31 -19.39
N HIS A 331 1.41 -13.40 -20.20
CA HIS A 331 2.28 -13.78 -21.33
C HIS A 331 3.56 -14.43 -20.80
N ILE A 332 3.84 -15.66 -21.23
CA ILE A 332 5.05 -16.42 -20.84
C ILE A 332 6.29 -15.96 -21.64
N THR A 333 6.15 -15.24 -22.74
CA THR A 333 7.29 -14.75 -23.55
C THR A 333 6.94 -13.48 -24.32
N CYS A 334 7.85 -12.50 -24.30
CA CYS A 334 7.76 -11.20 -25.00
C CYS A 334 7.86 -11.31 -26.54
N ALA A 335 7.35 -12.37 -27.17
CA ALA A 335 7.81 -12.76 -28.51
C ALA A 335 6.74 -12.88 -29.62
N GLU A 336 5.44 -12.65 -29.39
CA GLU A 336 4.47 -12.72 -30.52
C GLU A 336 3.39 -11.60 -30.47
N PRO A 337 3.30 -10.76 -31.52
CA PRO A 337 2.38 -9.62 -31.58
C PRO A 337 1.01 -10.04 -32.16
N ASN A 338 0.23 -10.82 -31.41
CA ASN A 338 -1.19 -11.06 -31.76
C ASN A 338 -2.13 -10.27 -30.83
N HIS A 339 -2.29 -9.00 -31.19
CA HIS A 339 -3.39 -8.01 -31.04
C HIS A 339 -4.57 -8.15 -30.05
N LEU A 340 -4.62 -9.05 -29.07
CA LEU A 340 -5.57 -8.94 -27.95
C LEU A 340 -4.89 -8.34 -26.72
N GLN A 341 -5.00 -7.02 -26.55
CA GLN A 341 -4.65 -6.33 -25.30
C GLN A 341 -5.44 -6.94 -24.13
N SER A 342 -4.78 -7.15 -23.01
CA SER A 342 -5.45 -7.51 -21.75
C SER A 342 -6.45 -6.42 -21.37
N LEU A 343 -7.69 -6.78 -21.05
CA LEU A 343 -8.73 -5.83 -20.64
C LEU A 343 -8.39 -5.14 -19.31
N ILE A 344 -7.67 -5.85 -18.43
CA ILE A 344 -7.09 -5.31 -17.21
C ILE A 344 -5.58 -5.13 -17.42
N GLY A 345 -5.12 -3.89 -17.32
CA GLY A 345 -3.73 -3.47 -17.48
C GLY A 345 -2.84 -3.88 -16.30
N GLY A 346 -3.40 -4.07 -15.10
CA GLY A 346 -2.64 -4.45 -13.92
C GLY A 346 -3.42 -4.64 -12.63
N ILE A 347 -2.69 -4.89 -11.54
CA ILE A 347 -3.23 -5.09 -10.19
C ILE A 347 -2.45 -4.22 -9.20
N ALA A 348 -3.14 -3.51 -8.32
CA ALA A 348 -2.52 -2.85 -7.17
C ALA A 348 -2.72 -3.71 -5.92
N TYR A 349 -1.71 -3.84 -5.06
CA TYR A 349 -1.90 -4.39 -3.71
C TYR A 349 -1.41 -3.43 -2.64
N GLY A 350 -2.37 -2.86 -1.90
CA GLY A 350 -2.09 -2.05 -0.70
C GLY A 350 -2.12 -2.88 0.58
N GLY A 351 -3.31 -3.10 1.13
CA GLY A 351 -3.50 -3.75 2.44
C GLY A 351 -2.96 -5.17 2.52
N TYR A 352 -3.09 -5.98 1.45
CA TYR A 352 -2.56 -7.34 1.44
C TYR A 352 -1.02 -7.36 1.43
N ALA A 353 -0.39 -6.49 0.65
CA ALA A 353 1.07 -6.34 0.63
C ALA A 353 1.61 -5.93 2.02
N ARG A 354 0.97 -4.94 2.68
CA ARG A 354 1.27 -4.57 4.07
C ARG A 354 1.15 -5.75 5.02
N LYS A 355 0.12 -6.58 4.86
CA LYS A 355 -0.10 -7.75 5.72
C LYS A 355 1.03 -8.78 5.60
N ILE A 356 1.48 -9.10 4.39
CA ILE A 356 2.51 -10.14 4.19
C ILE A 356 3.90 -9.65 4.60
N VAL A 357 4.29 -8.43 4.23
CA VAL A 357 5.59 -7.85 4.59
C VAL A 357 5.63 -7.41 6.06
N GLY A 358 4.52 -6.85 6.57
CA GLY A 358 4.39 -6.43 7.96
C GLY A 358 4.62 -7.58 8.95
N ARG A 359 4.23 -8.81 8.62
CA ARG A 359 4.53 -9.99 9.47
C ARG A 359 6.03 -10.23 9.65
N VAL A 360 6.83 -9.91 8.63
CA VAL A 360 8.29 -10.03 8.68
C VAL A 360 8.89 -8.88 9.48
N LEU A 361 8.40 -7.66 9.28
CA LEU A 361 8.84 -6.49 10.04
C LEU A 361 8.52 -6.60 11.53
N SER A 362 7.34 -7.12 11.88
CA SER A 362 6.96 -7.33 13.28
C SER A 362 7.84 -8.37 13.99
N SER A 363 8.38 -9.38 13.28
CA SER A 363 9.32 -10.32 13.90
C SER A 363 10.69 -9.69 14.18
N MET A 364 11.10 -8.68 13.39
CA MET A 364 12.38 -7.97 13.61
C MET A 364 12.40 -7.12 14.89
N GLY A 365 11.32 -6.35 15.12
CA GLY A 365 11.25 -5.40 16.24
C GLY A 365 11.26 -6.06 17.62
N SER A 366 11.12 -7.39 17.68
CA SER A 366 11.21 -8.19 18.90
C SER A 366 12.65 -8.57 19.25
N GLU A 367 13.58 -8.51 18.29
CA GLU A 367 14.91 -9.13 18.39
C GLU A 367 16.06 -8.13 18.38
N ASN A 368 15.95 -7.01 17.66
CA ASN A 368 17.05 -6.05 17.49
C ASN A 368 16.49 -4.62 17.41
N GLY A 369 17.19 -3.64 18.01
CA GLY A 369 16.77 -2.23 18.02
C GLY A 369 16.51 -1.63 16.62
N VAL A 370 15.95 -0.41 16.59
CA VAL A 370 15.44 0.29 15.39
C VAL A 370 16.56 0.52 14.35
N THR A 371 16.79 -0.47 13.50
CA THR A 371 17.70 -0.44 12.36
C THR A 371 16.92 -0.92 11.14
N GLY A 372 17.20 -0.35 9.97
CA GLY A 372 16.45 -0.69 8.75
C GLY A 372 16.62 -2.15 8.34
N ILE A 373 15.65 -2.69 7.58
CA ILE A 373 15.61 -4.12 7.19
C ILE A 373 16.81 -4.55 6.35
N GLU A 374 17.45 -3.62 5.65
CA GLU A 374 18.69 -3.82 4.91
C GLU A 374 19.86 -4.28 5.80
N CYS A 375 19.83 -3.96 7.10
CA CYS A 375 20.80 -4.44 8.08
C CYS A 375 20.54 -5.90 8.53
N HIS A 376 19.37 -6.46 8.22
CA HIS A 376 18.91 -7.77 8.70
C HIS A 376 18.68 -8.73 7.53
N ALA A 377 19.75 -9.36 7.00
CA ALA A 377 19.63 -10.16 5.77
C ALA A 377 18.56 -11.25 5.81
N GLU A 378 18.39 -11.97 6.92
CA GLU A 378 17.38 -13.04 6.98
C GLU A 378 15.95 -12.49 6.88
N HIS A 379 15.69 -11.36 7.54
CA HIS A 379 14.41 -10.67 7.49
C HIS A 379 14.18 -10.03 6.12
N LEU A 380 15.19 -9.36 5.56
CA LEU A 380 15.14 -8.83 4.19
C LEU A 380 14.83 -9.94 3.18
N LEU A 381 15.49 -11.10 3.33
CA LEU A 381 15.27 -12.26 2.47
C LEU A 381 13.83 -12.77 2.55
N LYS A 382 13.29 -12.86 3.77
CA LYS A 382 11.92 -13.31 3.99
C LYS A 382 10.90 -12.33 3.41
N ALA A 383 11.09 -11.02 3.64
CA ALA A 383 10.25 -9.98 3.06
C ALA A 383 10.28 -10.00 1.53
N LEU A 384 11.47 -10.16 0.95
CA LEU A 384 11.65 -10.25 -0.50
C LEU A 384 10.95 -11.48 -1.09
N LYS A 385 11.04 -12.65 -0.46
CA LYS A 385 10.34 -13.87 -0.91
C LYS A 385 8.82 -13.68 -0.94
N GLU A 386 8.26 -13.10 0.12
CA GLU A 386 6.81 -12.80 0.20
C GLU A 386 6.39 -11.81 -0.89
N ALA A 387 7.14 -10.72 -1.08
CA ALA A 387 6.87 -9.72 -2.10
C ALA A 387 6.97 -10.32 -3.53
N LEU A 388 8.00 -11.11 -3.81
CA LEU A 388 8.18 -11.75 -5.12
C LEU A 388 7.13 -12.81 -5.41
N HIS A 389 6.68 -13.57 -4.41
CA HIS A 389 5.59 -14.52 -4.60
C HIS A 389 4.30 -13.80 -5.01
N LEU A 390 4.00 -12.66 -4.36
CA LEU A 390 2.84 -11.84 -4.72
C LEU A 390 2.97 -11.25 -6.13
N VAL A 391 4.08 -10.56 -6.42
CA VAL A 391 4.33 -9.91 -7.71
C VAL A 391 4.45 -10.94 -8.84
N GLY A 392 5.08 -12.08 -8.58
CA GLY A 392 5.31 -13.14 -9.55
C GLY A 392 4.01 -13.73 -10.12
N SER A 393 2.91 -13.69 -9.36
CA SER A 393 1.60 -14.08 -9.86
C SER A 393 1.12 -13.19 -11.03
N VAL A 394 1.53 -11.92 -11.05
CA VAL A 394 1.23 -10.96 -12.12
C VAL A 394 2.31 -10.98 -13.20
N LYS A 395 3.58 -10.90 -12.79
CA LYS A 395 4.74 -10.78 -13.68
C LYS A 395 5.18 -12.10 -14.32
N SER A 396 4.61 -13.23 -13.91
CA SER A 396 4.95 -14.57 -14.42
C SER A 396 6.41 -14.95 -14.20
N TYR A 397 6.99 -14.58 -13.05
CA TYR A 397 8.32 -15.07 -12.71
C TYR A 397 8.29 -16.60 -12.58
N ASN A 398 9.28 -17.27 -13.17
CA ASN A 398 9.43 -18.71 -12.98
C ASN A 398 9.72 -18.98 -11.49
N HIS A 399 8.82 -19.68 -10.81
CA HIS A 399 9.11 -20.17 -9.47
C HIS A 399 10.30 -21.14 -9.54
N PRO A 400 11.33 -21.00 -8.69
CA PRO A 400 12.45 -21.94 -8.68
C PRO A 400 12.04 -23.38 -8.30
N ASP A 401 10.87 -23.54 -7.68
CA ASP A 401 10.22 -24.83 -7.53
C ASP A 401 9.15 -24.97 -8.60
N GLY A 402 9.35 -25.87 -9.56
CA GLY A 402 8.42 -26.22 -10.64
C GLY A 402 7.12 -26.85 -10.14
N MET A 403 6.39 -26.15 -9.28
CA MET A 403 5.12 -26.57 -8.74
C MET A 403 4.02 -25.74 -9.39
N GLN A 404 3.58 -26.19 -10.57
CA GLN A 404 2.20 -25.99 -10.97
C GLN A 404 1.34 -26.55 -9.81
N ARG A 405 0.53 -25.70 -9.20
CA ARG A 405 -0.59 -26.17 -8.39
C ARG A 405 -1.82 -26.32 -9.25
#